data_AF-A0A355F570-F1
#
_entry.id   AF-A0A355F570-F1
#
_cell.length_a   1.000
_cell.length_b   1.000
_cell.length_c   1.000
_cell.angle_alpha   90.00
_cell.angle_beta   90.00
_cell.angle_gamma   90.00
#
_symmetry.space_group_name_H-M   'P 1'
#
loop_
_entity.id
_entity.type
_entity.pdbx_description
1 polymer ?
#
loop_
_entity_poly.entity_id
_entity_poly.type
_entity_poly.pdbx_seq_one_letter_code
_entity_poly.pdbx_strand_id
1 'polypeptide(L)'
;MRRLFLTLLAVAICLGFPGSARADAVLDWNGVLLGAIRVDKTPPPKASRAMAVVNVAIFDAVNGILGGATPYHVTDHPPAGASAEAAAVAAAHRALAALYPAQQATFDAAYQTSLAALPDGASKTDGIAWGQEVADAILDLRADDHSGATVAWESPVGGGWWVPTAPAFAPPLLPNWPTVTPWAMTSGSQFRPPAPPSPNS
;
A
#
# COMPACT_ATOMS: atom_id res chain seq x y z
N MET A 1 4.79 30.91 74.16
CA MET A 1 4.06 29.61 74.15
C MET A 1 2.83 29.71 73.25
N ARG A 2 2.92 29.21 72.01
CA ARG A 2 1.80 28.60 71.25
C ARG A 2 2.37 28.02 69.96
N ARG A 3 2.24 26.71 69.82
CA ARG A 3 2.64 25.87 68.67
C ARG A 3 1.45 25.76 67.68
N LEU A 4 1.69 25.02 66.58
CA LEU A 4 0.75 24.44 65.58
C LEU A 4 0.56 25.29 64.31
N PHE A 5 0.66 24.81 63.06
CA PHE A 5 1.07 23.54 62.43
C PHE A 5 1.32 23.90 60.94
N LEU A 6 2.48 23.58 60.35
CA LEU A 6 2.65 23.63 58.89
C LEU A 6 2.24 22.27 58.32
N THR A 7 1.13 22.23 57.59
CA THR A 7 0.73 21.10 56.75
C THR A 7 1.57 21.11 55.47
N LEU A 8 2.47 20.14 55.31
CA LEU A 8 3.16 19.86 54.05
C LEU A 8 2.20 19.14 53.10
N LEU A 9 1.81 19.79 52.00
CA LEU A 9 1.13 19.15 50.88
C LEU A 9 2.20 18.59 49.93
N ALA A 10 2.43 17.29 49.97
CA ALA A 10 3.25 16.60 48.98
C ALA A 10 2.46 16.51 47.65
N VAL A 11 2.84 17.32 46.67
CA VAL A 11 2.35 17.17 45.29
C VAL A 11 3.14 16.04 44.66
N ALA A 12 2.50 14.87 44.52
CA ALA A 12 3.02 13.77 43.72
C ALA A 12 2.97 14.18 42.24
N ILE A 13 4.13 14.42 41.64
CA ILE A 13 4.25 14.58 40.19
C ILE A 13 4.09 13.17 39.60
N CYS A 14 2.89 12.87 39.11
CA CYS A 14 2.68 11.78 38.18
C CYS A 14 3.39 12.13 36.87
N LEU A 15 4.66 11.77 36.75
CA LEU A 15 5.30 11.62 35.45
C LEU A 15 4.57 10.48 34.74
N GLY A 16 3.49 10.82 34.04
CA GLY A 16 2.93 9.93 33.04
C GLY A 16 4.05 9.61 32.07
N PHE A 17 4.43 8.34 31.98
CA PHE A 17 5.22 7.87 30.86
C PHE A 17 4.47 8.34 29.61
N PRO A 18 5.04 9.18 28.74
CA PRO A 18 4.48 9.33 27.42
C PRO A 18 4.56 7.93 26.82
N GLY A 19 3.43 7.23 26.76
CA GLY A 19 3.32 6.05 25.93
C GLY A 19 3.74 6.53 24.56
N SER A 20 4.87 6.02 24.05
CA SER A 20 5.29 6.31 22.69
C SER A 20 4.07 6.08 21.81
N ALA A 21 3.57 7.14 21.19
CA ALA A 21 2.58 7.00 20.14
C ALA A 21 3.27 6.13 19.09
N ARG A 22 2.97 4.83 19.10
CA ARG A 22 3.56 3.89 18.17
C ARG A 22 2.87 4.18 16.85
N ALA A 23 3.49 5.05 16.07
CA ALA A 23 3.05 5.35 14.72
C ALA A 23 3.02 4.01 13.98
N ASP A 24 1.84 3.62 13.51
CA ASP A 24 1.67 2.36 12.81
C ASP A 24 2.26 2.55 11.42
N ALA A 25 3.45 2.00 11.18
CA ALA A 25 4.15 2.10 9.91
C ALA A 25 3.24 1.71 8.73
N VAL A 26 2.30 0.78 8.92
CA VAL A 26 1.35 0.39 7.86
C VAL A 26 0.42 1.55 7.52
N LEU A 27 -0.13 2.24 8.52
CA LEU A 27 -1.03 3.38 8.31
C LEU A 27 -0.27 4.59 7.73
N ASP A 28 0.95 4.85 8.19
CA ASP A 28 1.78 5.94 7.69
C ASP A 28 2.10 5.75 6.20
N TRP A 29 2.54 4.54 5.83
CA TRP A 29 2.86 4.21 4.44
C TRP A 29 1.63 4.10 3.55
N ASN A 30 0.46 3.73 4.08
CA ASN A 30 -0.81 3.89 3.36
C ASN A 30 -1.11 5.38 3.08
N GLY A 31 -0.79 6.28 4.02
CA GLY A 31 -0.83 7.73 3.80
C GLY A 31 0.08 8.18 2.65
N VAL A 32 1.32 7.70 2.59
CA VAL A 32 2.27 7.97 1.50
C VAL A 32 1.74 7.47 0.16
N LEU A 33 1.21 6.24 0.11
CA LEU A 33 0.58 5.64 -1.06
C LEU A 33 -0.60 6.47 -1.59
N LEU A 34 -1.52 6.90 -0.71
CA LEU A 34 -2.64 7.76 -1.10
C LEU A 34 -2.17 9.13 -1.61
N GLY A 35 -1.08 9.65 -1.04
CA GLY A 35 -0.39 10.84 -1.54
C GLY A 35 0.14 10.63 -2.96
N ALA A 36 0.82 9.50 -3.21
CA ALA A 36 1.38 9.17 -4.51
C ALA A 36 0.31 9.10 -5.61
N ILE A 37 -0.79 8.41 -5.33
CA ILE A 37 -1.96 8.31 -6.23
C ILE A 37 -2.53 9.69 -6.56
N ARG A 38 -2.62 10.58 -5.56
CA ARG A 38 -3.13 11.94 -5.74
C ARG A 38 -2.21 12.79 -6.62
N VAL A 39 -0.91 12.75 -6.36
CA VAL A 39 0.10 13.52 -7.11
C VAL A 39 0.16 13.06 -8.57
N ASP A 40 0.18 11.75 -8.78
CA ASP A 40 0.23 11.13 -10.11
C ASP A 40 -1.10 11.27 -10.88
N LYS A 41 -2.21 11.54 -10.17
CA LYS A 41 -3.58 11.49 -10.70
C LYS A 41 -3.88 10.12 -11.30
N THR A 42 -3.43 9.07 -10.63
CA THR A 42 -3.54 7.69 -11.13
C THR A 42 -5.01 7.35 -11.38
N PRO A 43 -5.37 6.84 -12.58
CA PRO A 43 -6.75 6.46 -12.87
C PRO A 43 -7.27 5.39 -11.90
N PRO A 44 -8.56 5.39 -11.53
CA PRO A 44 -9.07 4.57 -10.44
C PRO A 44 -8.72 3.07 -10.51
N PRO A 45 -8.80 2.39 -11.68
CA PRO A 45 -8.43 0.98 -11.76
C PRO A 45 -6.93 0.75 -11.48
N LYS A 46 -6.06 1.60 -12.02
CA LYS A 46 -4.61 1.53 -11.75
C LYS A 46 -4.29 1.86 -10.29
N ALA A 47 -5.03 2.79 -9.68
CA ALA A 47 -4.86 3.14 -8.28
C ALA A 47 -5.21 1.94 -7.36
N SER A 48 -6.30 1.22 -7.60
CA SER A 48 -6.64 0.02 -6.80
C SER A 48 -5.61 -1.09 -6.95
N ARG A 49 -5.03 -1.27 -8.15
CA ARG A 49 -3.90 -2.18 -8.34
C ARG A 49 -2.66 -1.75 -7.55
N ALA A 50 -2.29 -0.48 -7.61
CA ALA A 50 -1.14 0.04 -6.86
C ALA A 50 -1.32 -0.16 -5.36
N MET A 51 -2.53 0.11 -4.84
CA MET A 51 -2.86 -0.16 -3.44
C MET A 51 -2.71 -1.64 -3.08
N ALA A 52 -3.15 -2.55 -3.95
CA ALA A 52 -3.01 -3.98 -3.72
C ALA A 52 -1.53 -4.44 -3.71
N VAL A 53 -0.72 -4.00 -4.68
CA VAL A 53 0.72 -4.33 -4.73
C VAL A 53 1.43 -3.91 -3.45
N VAL A 54 1.24 -2.66 -3.02
CA VAL A 54 1.90 -2.13 -1.82
C VAL A 54 1.44 -2.85 -0.55
N ASN A 55 0.12 -3.03 -0.37
CA ASN A 55 -0.40 -3.65 0.86
C ASN A 55 -0.12 -5.16 0.93
N VAL A 56 -0.08 -5.87 -0.20
CA VAL A 56 0.32 -7.29 -0.21
C VAL A 56 1.82 -7.42 0.10
N ALA A 57 2.68 -6.55 -0.45
CA ALA A 57 4.10 -6.55 -0.10
C ALA A 57 4.33 -6.28 1.40
N ILE A 58 3.62 -5.30 1.98
CA ILE A 58 3.66 -5.04 3.42
C ILE A 58 3.16 -6.25 4.21
N PHE A 59 2.03 -6.83 3.80
CA PHE A 59 1.41 -7.98 4.48
C PHE A 59 2.35 -9.18 4.52
N ASP A 60 2.89 -9.62 3.38
CA ASP A 60 3.79 -10.77 3.32
C ASP A 60 5.10 -10.49 4.09
N ALA A 61 5.61 -9.26 4.05
CA ALA A 61 6.84 -8.90 4.76
C ALA A 61 6.66 -8.98 6.27
N VAL A 62 5.56 -8.44 6.79
CA VAL A 62 5.23 -8.48 8.23
C VAL A 62 4.85 -9.90 8.65
N ASN A 63 4.05 -10.60 7.86
CA ASN A 63 3.59 -11.96 8.16
C ASN A 63 4.74 -12.97 8.11
N GLY A 64 5.73 -12.81 7.24
CA GLY A 64 6.93 -13.65 7.23
C GLY A 64 7.76 -13.56 8.52
N ILE A 65 7.69 -12.43 9.23
CA ILE A 65 8.38 -12.22 10.52
C ILE A 65 7.53 -12.65 11.71
N LEU A 66 6.28 -12.18 11.76
CA LEU A 66 5.40 -12.38 12.93
C LEU A 66 4.62 -13.69 12.87
N GLY A 67 4.44 -14.24 11.67
CA GLY A 67 3.55 -15.37 11.40
C GLY A 67 2.08 -15.07 11.71
N GLY A 68 1.28 -16.13 11.73
CA GLY A 68 -0.12 -16.08 12.18
C GLY A 68 -1.16 -16.02 11.07
N ALA A 69 -0.77 -15.70 9.83
CA ALA A 69 -1.64 -15.79 8.66
C ALA A 69 -0.98 -16.59 7.53
N THR A 70 -1.79 -17.07 6.59
CA THR A 70 -1.28 -17.65 5.34
C THR A 70 -0.71 -16.52 4.47
N PRO A 71 0.56 -16.59 4.02
CA PRO A 71 1.12 -15.61 3.09
C PRO A 71 0.33 -15.57 1.78
N TYR A 72 0.34 -14.42 1.11
CA TYR A 72 -0.24 -14.27 -0.21
C TYR A 72 0.62 -14.95 -1.28
N HIS A 73 1.94 -14.74 -1.23
CA HIS A 73 2.88 -15.27 -2.21
C HIS A 73 4.20 -15.73 -1.60
N VAL A 74 4.84 -14.90 -0.76
CA VAL A 74 6.18 -15.20 -0.25
C VAL A 74 6.08 -16.10 0.98
N THR A 75 6.58 -17.33 0.86
CA THR A 75 6.52 -18.34 1.93
C THR A 75 7.84 -18.52 2.69
N ASP A 76 8.89 -17.86 2.23
CA ASP A 76 10.20 -17.86 2.89
C ASP A 76 10.14 -17.08 4.20
N HIS A 77 11.21 -17.21 5.00
CA HIS A 77 11.29 -16.58 6.31
C HIS A 77 12.64 -15.85 6.46
N PRO A 78 12.64 -14.66 7.08
CA PRO A 78 13.86 -13.92 7.33
C PRO A 78 14.67 -14.50 8.50
N PRO A 79 15.90 -13.98 8.72
CA PRO A 79 16.64 -14.24 9.95
C PRO A 79 15.82 -13.97 11.21
N ALA A 80 16.00 -14.83 12.22
CA ALA A 80 15.30 -14.70 13.49
C ALA A 80 15.61 -13.34 14.15
N GLY A 81 14.56 -12.61 14.55
CA GLY A 81 14.71 -11.30 15.18
C GLY A 81 14.72 -10.12 14.21
N ALA A 82 14.49 -10.33 12.91
CA ALA A 82 14.22 -9.25 11.97
C ALA A 82 13.03 -8.36 12.42
N SER A 83 13.14 -7.06 12.21
CA SER A 83 12.11 -6.09 12.61
C SER A 83 10.97 -6.04 11.60
N ALA A 84 9.77 -6.45 12.03
CA ALA A 84 8.55 -6.37 11.22
C ALA A 84 8.23 -4.93 10.78
N GLU A 85 8.53 -3.95 11.63
CA GLU A 85 8.31 -2.53 11.33
C GLU A 85 9.28 -2.04 10.24
N ALA A 86 10.55 -2.43 10.31
CA ALA A 86 11.53 -2.09 9.26
C ALA A 86 11.20 -2.79 7.93
N ALA A 87 10.70 -4.03 8.00
CA ALA A 87 10.25 -4.78 6.82
C ALA A 87 9.02 -4.14 6.15
N ALA A 88 8.02 -3.70 6.92
CA ALA A 88 6.87 -2.97 6.39
C ALA A 88 7.29 -1.69 5.66
N VAL A 89 8.16 -0.89 6.29
CA VAL A 89 8.70 0.36 5.72
C VAL A 89 9.46 0.11 4.42
N ALA A 90 10.33 -0.91 4.40
CA ALA A 90 11.14 -1.25 3.24
C ALA A 90 10.32 -1.84 2.09
N ALA A 91 9.34 -2.71 2.39
CA ALA A 91 8.44 -3.26 1.39
C ALA A 91 7.59 -2.17 0.73
N ALA A 92 7.03 -1.26 1.55
CA ALA A 92 6.22 -0.15 1.07
C ALA A 92 7.02 0.80 0.17
N HIS A 93 8.22 1.21 0.62
CA HIS A 93 9.13 2.06 -0.15
C HIS A 93 9.48 1.44 -1.49
N ARG A 94 9.90 0.17 -1.48
CA ARG A 94 10.33 -0.54 -2.69
C ARG A 94 9.21 -0.65 -3.72
N ALA A 95 8.01 -1.03 -3.27
CA ALA A 95 6.83 -1.11 -4.12
C ALA A 95 6.42 0.25 -4.69
N LEU A 96 6.39 1.30 -3.88
CA LEU A 96 6.04 2.66 -4.32
C LEU A 96 7.07 3.23 -5.31
N ALA A 97 8.35 3.05 -5.04
CA ALA A 97 9.44 3.44 -5.93
C ALA A 97 9.32 2.78 -7.32
N ALA A 98 8.94 1.50 -7.35
CA ALA A 98 8.71 0.79 -8.61
C ALA A 98 7.46 1.29 -9.36
N LEU A 99 6.37 1.54 -8.65
CA LEU A 99 5.09 1.94 -9.24
C LEU A 99 5.06 3.42 -9.68
N TYR A 100 5.79 4.29 -8.96
CA TYR A 100 5.77 5.74 -9.12
C TYR A 100 7.20 6.34 -9.18
N PRO A 101 8.04 5.95 -10.14
CA PRO A 101 9.46 6.32 -10.16
C PRO A 101 9.73 7.83 -10.19
N ALA A 102 8.80 8.62 -10.74
CA ALA A 102 8.91 10.08 -10.75
C ALA A 102 8.81 10.72 -9.34
N GLN A 103 8.35 9.98 -8.34
CA GLN A 103 8.18 10.42 -6.96
C GLN A 103 9.24 9.85 -6.00
N GLN A 104 10.30 9.22 -6.53
CA GLN A 104 11.36 8.55 -5.77
C GLN A 104 11.87 9.38 -4.57
N ALA A 105 12.22 10.65 -4.79
CA ALA A 105 12.76 11.51 -3.74
C ALA A 105 11.80 11.70 -2.56
N THR A 106 10.48 11.73 -2.82
CA THR A 106 9.46 11.79 -1.76
C THR A 106 9.42 10.50 -0.95
N PHE A 107 9.51 9.34 -1.61
CA PHE A 107 9.54 8.05 -0.93
C PHE A 107 10.83 7.86 -0.15
N ASP A 108 11.97 8.26 -0.70
CA ASP A 108 13.26 8.21 -0.02
C ASP A 108 13.23 9.03 1.27
N ALA A 109 12.67 10.25 1.24
CA ALA A 109 12.54 11.08 2.43
C ALA A 109 11.63 10.43 3.50
N ALA A 110 10.51 9.83 3.09
CA ALA A 110 9.61 9.10 4.00
C ALA A 110 10.32 7.87 4.60
N TYR A 111 11.05 7.12 3.77
CA TYR A 111 11.84 5.95 4.18
C TYR A 111 12.91 6.28 5.21
N GLN A 112 13.71 7.31 4.97
CA GLN A 112 14.71 7.76 5.94
C GLN A 112 14.04 8.21 7.25
N THR A 113 12.91 8.93 7.17
CA THR A 113 12.18 9.38 8.36
C THR A 113 11.66 8.21 9.19
N SER A 114 10.99 7.24 8.55
CA SER A 114 10.46 6.06 9.24
C SER A 114 11.57 5.22 9.86
N LEU A 115 12.66 4.99 9.14
CA LEU A 115 13.76 4.16 9.66
C LEU A 115 14.55 4.86 10.77
N ALA A 116 14.69 6.19 10.76
CA ALA A 116 15.36 6.92 11.83
C ALA A 116 14.67 6.77 13.20
N ALA A 117 13.37 6.44 13.21
CA ALA A 117 12.63 6.16 14.44
C ALA A 117 12.92 4.76 15.04
N LEU A 118 13.55 3.86 14.27
CA LEU A 118 13.87 2.50 14.69
C LEU A 118 15.31 2.39 15.20
N PRO A 119 15.56 1.66 16.30
CA PRO A 119 16.92 1.41 16.80
C PRO A 119 17.81 0.78 15.73
N ASP A 120 19.04 1.26 15.63
CA ASP A 120 20.03 0.67 14.73
C ASP A 120 20.49 -0.71 15.22
N GLY A 121 20.79 -1.61 14.28
CA GLY A 121 21.30 -2.95 14.58
C GLY A 121 20.80 -3.99 13.58
N ALA A 122 21.25 -5.24 13.77
CA ALA A 122 20.95 -6.36 12.88
C ALA A 122 19.44 -6.55 12.66
N SER A 123 18.61 -6.45 13.71
CA SER A 123 17.14 -6.55 13.60
C SER A 123 16.55 -5.61 12.54
N LYS A 124 17.01 -4.35 12.50
CA LYS A 124 16.57 -3.35 11.53
C LYS A 124 17.10 -3.66 10.14
N THR A 125 18.39 -3.97 10.02
CA THR A 125 19.03 -4.31 8.73
C THR A 125 18.41 -5.55 8.08
N ASP A 126 18.18 -6.60 8.85
CA ASP A 126 17.56 -7.85 8.39
C ASP A 126 16.10 -7.61 7.99
N GLY A 127 15.36 -6.81 8.76
CA GLY A 127 14.00 -6.41 8.41
C GLY A 127 13.94 -5.62 7.10
N ILE A 128 14.88 -4.68 6.88
CA ILE A 128 14.97 -3.93 5.63
C ILE A 128 15.23 -4.84 4.43
N ALA A 129 16.24 -5.71 4.53
CA ALA A 129 16.59 -6.63 3.46
C ALA A 129 15.42 -7.55 3.10
N TRP A 130 14.78 -8.12 4.12
CA TRP A 130 13.59 -8.94 3.96
C TRP A 130 12.42 -8.20 3.30
N GLY A 131 12.12 -6.98 3.75
CA GLY A 131 11.03 -6.20 3.17
C GLY A 131 11.27 -5.86 1.70
N GLN A 132 12.52 -5.58 1.30
CA GLN A 132 12.89 -5.35 -0.10
C GLN A 132 12.69 -6.60 -0.95
N GLU A 133 13.19 -7.75 -0.48
CA GLU A 133 13.04 -9.04 -1.16
C GLU A 133 11.58 -9.42 -1.38
N VAL A 134 10.75 -9.26 -0.34
CA VAL A 134 9.31 -9.53 -0.44
C VAL A 134 8.63 -8.61 -1.44
N ALA A 135 8.93 -7.30 -1.40
CA ALA A 135 8.35 -6.36 -2.36
C ALA A 135 8.78 -6.65 -3.80
N ASP A 136 10.03 -7.05 -4.02
CA ASP A 136 10.51 -7.49 -5.33
C ASP A 136 9.74 -8.73 -5.82
N ALA A 137 9.56 -9.74 -4.96
CA ALA A 137 8.78 -10.93 -5.30
C ALA A 137 7.31 -10.61 -5.67
N ILE A 138 6.66 -9.69 -4.95
CA ILE A 138 5.30 -9.25 -5.29
C ILE A 138 5.28 -8.43 -6.58
N LEU A 139 6.27 -7.57 -6.83
CA LEU A 139 6.37 -6.84 -8.09
C LEU A 139 6.57 -7.78 -9.28
N ASP A 140 7.43 -8.79 -9.14
CA ASP A 140 7.70 -9.80 -10.16
C ASP A 140 6.48 -10.66 -10.44
N LEU A 141 5.77 -11.11 -9.40
CA LEU A 141 4.48 -11.81 -9.53
C LEU A 141 3.48 -11.00 -10.37
N ARG A 142 3.55 -9.67 -10.29
CA ARG A 142 2.63 -8.76 -10.94
C ARG A 142 3.17 -8.10 -12.20
N ALA A 143 4.39 -8.44 -12.64
CA ALA A 143 5.03 -7.81 -13.81
C ALA A 143 4.22 -8.05 -15.10
N ASP A 144 3.72 -9.27 -15.28
CA ASP A 144 2.98 -9.69 -16.48
C ASP A 144 1.47 -9.88 -16.24
N ASP A 145 0.89 -9.15 -15.28
CA ASP A 145 -0.52 -9.28 -14.91
C ASP A 145 -1.51 -8.60 -15.89
N HIS A 146 -1.05 -8.26 -17.09
CA HIS A 146 -1.77 -7.57 -18.17
C HIS A 146 -2.27 -6.15 -17.83
N SER A 147 -1.92 -5.57 -16.68
CA SER A 147 -2.31 -4.19 -16.32
C SER A 147 -1.66 -3.11 -17.18
N GLY A 148 -0.47 -3.39 -17.73
CA GLY A 148 0.24 -2.54 -18.67
C GLY A 148 -0.14 -2.76 -20.14
N ALA A 149 -1.02 -3.73 -20.44
CA ALA A 149 -1.37 -4.07 -21.80
C ALA A 149 -2.09 -2.89 -22.49
N THR A 150 -1.70 -2.61 -23.72
CA THR A 150 -2.44 -1.68 -24.60
C THR A 150 -3.29 -2.50 -25.54
N VAL A 151 -4.59 -2.23 -25.56
CA VAL A 151 -5.52 -2.84 -26.51
C VAL A 151 -6.06 -1.78 -27.45
N ALA A 152 -6.11 -2.11 -28.74
CA ALA A 152 -6.80 -1.28 -29.72
C ALA A 152 -8.29 -1.30 -29.38
N TRP A 153 -8.89 -0.13 -29.25
CA TRP A 153 -10.34 0.02 -29.07
C TRP A 153 -10.90 0.88 -30.20
N GLU A 154 -11.71 0.25 -31.03
CA GLU A 154 -12.53 0.94 -32.03
C GLU A 154 -13.91 1.16 -31.42
N SER A 155 -14.28 2.43 -31.22
CA SER A 155 -15.59 2.77 -30.66
C SER A 155 -16.70 2.30 -31.61
N PRO A 156 -17.60 1.42 -31.16
CA PRO A 156 -18.72 0.99 -31.98
C PRO A 156 -19.61 2.18 -32.35
N VAL A 157 -20.11 2.19 -33.58
CA VAL A 157 -21.03 3.22 -34.08
C VAL A 157 -22.48 2.76 -33.91
N GLY A 158 -23.37 3.67 -33.54
CA GLY A 158 -24.82 3.42 -33.43
C GLY A 158 -25.42 3.78 -32.07
N GLY A 159 -26.74 3.87 -32.02
CA GLY A 159 -27.48 4.17 -30.79
C GLY A 159 -27.30 3.09 -29.73
N GLY A 160 -27.01 3.51 -28.48
CA GLY A 160 -26.86 2.61 -27.33
C GLY A 160 -25.42 2.24 -26.98
N TRP A 161 -24.44 2.57 -27.83
CA TRP A 161 -23.03 2.45 -27.48
C TRP A 161 -22.55 3.65 -26.68
N TRP A 162 -21.57 3.42 -25.80
CA TRP A 162 -20.88 4.49 -25.11
C TRP A 162 -20.19 5.42 -26.12
N VAL A 163 -20.31 6.73 -25.90
CA VAL A 163 -19.61 7.76 -26.68
C VAL A 163 -18.86 8.70 -25.74
N PRO A 164 -17.73 9.28 -26.17
CA PRO A 164 -17.04 10.30 -25.40
C PRO A 164 -17.94 11.48 -25.06
N THR A 165 -17.85 11.98 -23.84
CA THR A 165 -18.69 13.07 -23.35
C THR A 165 -17.90 14.38 -23.20
N ALA A 166 -18.58 15.51 -23.41
CA ALA A 166 -18.04 16.85 -23.16
C ALA A 166 -17.61 17.02 -21.68
N PRO A 167 -16.65 17.92 -21.38
CA PRO A 167 -15.97 18.82 -22.31
C PRO A 167 -14.76 18.20 -23.02
N ALA A 168 -14.17 17.14 -22.47
CA ALA A 168 -12.89 16.61 -22.93
C ALA A 168 -13.01 15.64 -24.10
N PHE A 169 -14.17 14.99 -24.28
CA PHE A 169 -14.37 13.93 -25.27
C PHE A 169 -13.25 12.87 -25.21
N ALA A 170 -12.85 12.49 -24.00
CA ALA A 170 -11.75 11.56 -23.76
C ALA A 170 -12.07 10.14 -24.27
N PRO A 171 -11.04 9.37 -24.70
CA PRO A 171 -11.22 7.97 -25.08
C PRO A 171 -11.63 7.10 -23.88
N PRO A 172 -12.13 5.87 -24.11
CA PRO A 172 -12.47 4.97 -23.02
C PRO A 172 -11.22 4.66 -22.19
N LEU A 173 -11.40 4.71 -20.87
CA LEU A 173 -10.33 4.48 -19.93
C LEU A 173 -10.06 2.98 -19.81
N LEU A 174 -8.81 2.57 -20.09
CA LEU A 174 -8.28 1.22 -19.83
C LEU A 174 -9.18 0.08 -20.36
N PRO A 175 -9.47 0.01 -21.68
CA PRO A 175 -10.27 -1.06 -22.26
C PRO A 175 -9.67 -2.47 -22.05
N ASN A 176 -8.39 -2.57 -21.71
CA ASN A 176 -7.71 -3.82 -21.35
C ASN A 176 -8.06 -4.33 -19.94
N TRP A 177 -8.64 -3.50 -19.07
CA TRP A 177 -8.76 -3.83 -17.65
C TRP A 177 -9.46 -5.17 -17.33
N PRO A 178 -10.44 -5.65 -18.13
CA PRO A 178 -11.03 -6.97 -17.92
C PRO A 178 -10.05 -8.15 -18.05
N THR A 179 -8.89 -7.96 -18.68
CA THR A 179 -7.87 -9.00 -18.86
C THR A 179 -6.80 -8.99 -17.76
N VAL A 180 -6.86 -8.05 -16.81
CA VAL A 180 -5.89 -7.99 -15.71
C VAL A 180 -6.07 -9.21 -14.81
N THR A 181 -4.97 -9.91 -14.51
CA THR A 181 -4.98 -11.09 -13.64
C THR A 181 -5.57 -10.71 -12.27
N PRO A 182 -6.68 -11.29 -11.82
CA PRO A 182 -7.27 -10.89 -10.54
C PRO A 182 -6.39 -11.27 -9.33
N TRP A 183 -6.64 -10.62 -8.18
CA TRP A 183 -5.93 -10.91 -6.93
C TRP A 183 -6.53 -12.10 -6.17
N ALA A 184 -7.86 -12.15 -6.09
CA ALA A 184 -8.61 -13.17 -5.35
C ALA A 184 -9.71 -13.86 -6.17
N MET A 185 -10.09 -13.29 -7.32
CA MET A 185 -11.07 -13.90 -8.22
C MET A 185 -10.40 -14.95 -9.12
N THR A 186 -11.17 -15.95 -9.56
CA THR A 186 -10.69 -16.96 -10.52
C THR A 186 -10.65 -16.44 -11.95
N SER A 187 -11.43 -15.40 -12.27
CA SER A 187 -11.44 -14.73 -13.57
C SER A 187 -12.04 -13.33 -13.48
N GLY A 188 -11.76 -12.46 -14.45
CA GLY A 188 -12.35 -11.12 -14.53
C GLY A 188 -13.87 -11.10 -14.75
N SER A 189 -14.47 -12.23 -15.11
CA SER A 189 -15.91 -12.39 -15.32
C SER A 189 -16.62 -13.17 -14.21
N GLN A 190 -15.94 -13.52 -13.10
CA GLN A 190 -16.51 -14.33 -12.02
C GLN A 190 -17.86 -13.79 -11.50
N PHE A 191 -18.01 -12.46 -11.45
CA PHE A 191 -19.22 -11.78 -10.98
C PHE A 191 -19.94 -10.99 -12.09
N ARG A 192 -19.83 -11.41 -13.36
CA ARG A 192 -20.48 -10.73 -14.49
C ARG A 192 -22.02 -10.77 -14.33
N PRO A 193 -22.71 -9.62 -14.27
CA PRO A 193 -24.18 -9.60 -14.18
C PRO A 193 -24.84 -9.94 -15.53
N PRO A 194 -26.16 -10.20 -15.55
CA PRO A 194 -26.93 -10.26 -16.79
C PRO A 194 -26.80 -8.98 -17.61
N ALA A 195 -27.09 -9.07 -18.90
CA ALA A 195 -27.06 -7.90 -19.79
C ALA A 195 -28.05 -6.81 -19.31
N PRO A 196 -27.71 -5.52 -19.45
CA PRO A 196 -28.64 -4.44 -19.16
C PRO A 196 -29.84 -4.45 -20.13
N PRO A 197 -30.92 -3.71 -19.82
CA PRO A 197 -32.04 -3.52 -20.75
C PRO A 197 -31.57 -3.01 -22.12
N SER A 198 -32.32 -3.33 -23.17
CA SER A 198 -31.99 -2.84 -24.51
C SER A 198 -32.09 -1.29 -24.53
N PRO A 199 -31.19 -0.57 -25.22
CA PRO A 199 -31.13 0.90 -25.20
C PRO A 199 -32.41 1.65 -25.59
N ASN A 200 -33.41 0.97 -26.18
CA ASN A 200 -34.69 1.53 -26.61
C ASN A 200 -35.91 0.83 -25.94
N SER A 201 -35.75 0.35 -24.70
CA SER A 201 -36.83 -0.31 -23.94
C SER A 201 -37.75 0.68 -23.23
#